data_AF-A0A1X7SML9-F1
#
_entry.id   AF-A0A1X7SML9-F1
#
_cell.length_a   1.000
_cell.length_b   1.000
_cell.length_c   1.000
_cell.angle_alpha   90.00
_cell.angle_beta   90.00
_cell.angle_gamma   90.00
#
_symmetry.space_group_name_H-M   'P 1'
#
loop_
_entity.id
_entity.type
_entity.pdbx_description
1 polymer ?
#
loop_
_entity_poly.entity_id
_entity_poly.type
_entity_poly.pdbx_seq_one_letter_code
_entity_poly.pdbx_strand_id
1 'polypeptide(L)'
;MNRFADTNTRIQSSSMRAILDLAAIPEVKPLLGHYLLRPLAQDKTKSLDDGSKLTISMETQARTVTWRYAKGRVEVLQAFLEVVDLGTAHMTIPKIMEFVNISLQHNHAKVREAAAQLTVYLYKEYRDGAIRELLPVSSSDHIAMKNIFWRTLFHQLDEIDGVVHIAGQESFEKAKKMKQKRLNNLKGELDALRSLAQATGQLPASEDSEEIATVTAQTRVIDSATIEQTCPFCKSSRPEFNVKAHMDEHYAAECPMLLQCKKCTQ
;
A
#
# COMPACT_ATOMS: atom_id res chain seq x y z
N MET A 1 -19.82 23.58 14.65
CA MET A 1 -18.69 22.80 15.21
C MET A 1 -17.87 21.99 14.19
N ASN A 2 -18.27 21.85 12.92
CA ASN A 2 -17.52 21.00 11.96
C ASN A 2 -16.44 21.76 11.16
N ARG A 3 -16.01 22.93 11.62
CA ARG A 3 -15.09 23.82 10.88
C ARG A 3 -13.63 23.33 10.89
N PHE A 4 -13.31 22.35 11.73
CA PHE A 4 -12.05 21.60 11.64
C PHE A 4 -11.98 20.65 10.41
N ALA A 5 -13.08 20.49 9.66
CA ALA A 5 -13.15 19.71 8.43
C ALA A 5 -13.20 20.59 7.16
N ASP A 6 -12.95 21.89 7.31
CA ASP A 6 -13.01 22.87 6.22
C ASP A 6 -11.87 22.68 5.22
N THR A 7 -12.08 23.10 3.98
CA THR A 7 -11.04 23.16 2.95
C THR A 7 -10.01 24.24 3.20
N ASN A 8 -10.40 25.32 3.89
CA ASN A 8 -9.51 26.42 4.20
C ASN A 8 -8.66 26.05 5.42
N THR A 9 -7.35 25.87 5.21
CA THR A 9 -6.40 25.48 6.26
C THR A 9 -6.36 26.47 7.41
N ARG A 10 -6.51 27.78 7.16
CA ARG A 10 -6.56 28.82 8.20
C ARG A 10 -7.77 28.63 9.12
N ILE A 11 -8.94 28.39 8.54
CA ILE A 11 -10.18 28.15 9.29
C ILE A 11 -10.07 26.83 10.06
N GLN A 12 -9.53 25.80 9.42
CA GLN A 12 -9.29 24.51 10.05
C GLN A 12 -8.39 24.66 11.28
N SER A 13 -7.20 25.23 11.15
CA SER A 13 -6.24 25.41 12.24
C SER A 13 -6.78 26.30 13.35
N SER A 14 -7.49 27.39 13.01
CA SER A 14 -8.13 28.26 13.99
C SER A 14 -9.24 27.52 14.77
N SER A 15 -10.01 26.67 14.10
CA SER A 15 -11.07 25.88 14.73
C SER A 15 -10.49 24.80 15.64
N MET A 16 -9.40 24.12 15.21
CA MET A 16 -8.70 23.13 16.02
C MET A 16 -8.13 23.77 17.29
N ARG A 17 -7.45 24.91 17.16
CA ARG A 17 -6.92 25.65 18.31
C ARG A 17 -8.03 26.04 19.29
N ALA A 18 -9.14 26.59 18.81
CA ALA A 18 -10.27 26.93 19.67
C ALA A 18 -10.85 25.73 20.43
N ILE A 19 -10.86 24.53 19.82
CA ILE A 19 -11.29 23.30 20.51
C ILE A 19 -10.30 22.92 21.61
N LEU A 20 -8.99 23.05 21.37
CA LEU A 20 -7.96 22.77 22.37
C LEU A 20 -7.96 23.82 23.50
N ASP A 21 -8.23 25.08 23.19
CA ASP A 21 -8.39 26.13 24.21
C ASP A 21 -9.57 25.82 25.15
N LEU A 22 -10.66 25.25 24.62
CA LEU A 22 -11.77 24.75 25.45
C LEU A 22 -11.37 23.55 26.33
N ALA A 23 -10.40 22.75 25.91
CA ALA A 23 -9.89 21.62 26.70
C ALA A 23 -9.11 22.08 27.95
N ALA A 24 -8.65 23.33 27.98
CA ALA A 24 -8.02 23.92 29.16
C ALA A 24 -9.01 24.14 30.32
N ILE A 25 -10.31 24.18 30.03
CA ILE A 25 -11.37 24.33 31.04
C ILE A 25 -11.67 22.94 31.64
N PRO A 26 -11.43 22.71 32.94
CA PRO A 26 -11.51 21.37 33.55
C PRO A 26 -12.92 20.77 33.49
N GLU A 27 -13.96 21.60 33.54
CA GLU A 27 -15.36 21.17 33.46
C GLU A 27 -15.77 20.72 32.05
N VAL A 28 -15.18 21.35 31.02
CA VAL A 28 -15.50 21.07 29.61
C VAL A 28 -14.67 19.91 29.07
N LYS A 29 -13.46 19.72 29.59
CA LYS A 29 -12.52 18.64 29.22
C LYS A 29 -13.16 17.25 29.12
N PRO A 30 -13.91 16.72 30.12
CA PRO A 30 -14.53 15.39 30.01
C PRO A 30 -15.66 15.34 28.97
N LEU A 31 -16.43 16.43 28.83
CA LEU A 31 -17.50 16.53 27.83
C LEU A 31 -16.94 16.54 26.42
N LEU A 32 -15.84 17.26 26.21
CA LEU A 32 -15.14 17.31 24.93
C LEU A 32 -14.55 15.94 24.59
N GLY A 33 -13.96 15.24 25.55
CA GLY A 33 -13.50 13.87 25.37
C GLY A 33 -14.61 12.92 24.93
N HIS A 34 -15.76 12.97 25.61
CA HIS A 34 -16.95 12.20 25.22
C HIS A 34 -17.42 12.53 23.80
N TYR A 35 -17.45 13.82 23.43
CA TYR A 35 -17.83 14.26 22.09
C TYR A 35 -16.86 13.75 21.02
N LEU A 36 -15.55 13.82 21.28
CA LEU A 36 -14.51 13.39 20.35
C LEU A 36 -14.46 11.87 20.16
N LEU A 37 -14.84 11.08 21.17
CA LEU A 37 -14.90 9.62 21.08
C LEU A 37 -16.23 9.06 20.60
N ARG A 38 -17.23 9.91 20.35
CA ARG A 38 -18.50 9.46 19.77
C ARG A 38 -18.24 8.73 18.44
N PRO A 39 -18.85 7.56 18.15
CA PRO A 39 -18.63 6.87 16.88
C PRO A 39 -18.80 7.82 15.67
N LEU A 40 -17.99 7.62 14.62
CA LEU A 40 -18.11 8.40 13.38
C LEU A 40 -19.49 8.24 12.75
N ALA A 41 -20.10 7.07 12.92
CA ALA A 41 -21.49 6.80 12.62
C ALA A 41 -22.40 7.37 13.71
N GLN A 42 -23.28 8.31 13.33
CA GLN A 42 -24.48 8.57 14.13
C GLN A 42 -25.50 7.50 13.77
N ASP A 43 -26.14 6.80 14.70
CA ASP A 43 -27.25 5.90 14.39
C ASP A 43 -28.29 6.66 13.56
N LYS A 44 -28.31 6.43 12.24
CA LYS A 44 -29.46 6.83 11.44
C LYS A 44 -30.40 5.65 11.53
N THR A 45 -31.22 5.62 12.57
CA THR A 45 -32.52 4.96 12.46
C THR A 45 -33.29 5.76 11.41
N LYS A 46 -33.11 5.47 10.13
CA LYS A 46 -34.09 5.88 9.13
C LYS A 46 -35.35 5.12 9.52
N SER A 47 -36.34 5.81 10.09
CA SER A 47 -37.71 5.34 9.99
C SER A 47 -38.02 5.41 8.50
N LEU A 48 -37.85 4.27 7.82
CA LEU A 48 -38.53 4.05 6.56
C LEU A 48 -39.91 3.56 6.98
N ASP A 49 -40.94 4.21 6.47
CA ASP A 49 -42.31 4.20 6.97
C ASP A 49 -43.04 2.84 6.83
N ASP A 50 -42.32 1.79 6.46
CA ASP A 50 -42.80 0.41 6.35
C ASP A 50 -41.91 -0.53 7.15
N GLY A 51 -42.19 -0.67 8.46
CA GLY A 51 -41.96 -1.85 9.32
C GLY A 51 -40.59 -2.55 9.35
N SER A 52 -39.63 -2.11 8.56
CA SER A 52 -38.35 -2.75 8.29
C SER A 52 -37.26 -1.76 8.68
N LYS A 53 -36.92 -1.78 9.97
CA LYS A 53 -35.72 -1.11 10.47
C LYS A 53 -34.52 -1.81 9.82
N LEU A 54 -34.05 -1.29 8.69
CA LEU A 54 -32.70 -1.58 8.20
C LEU A 54 -31.72 -0.95 9.19
N THR A 55 -31.32 -1.73 10.19
CA THR A 55 -30.17 -1.43 11.03
C THR A 55 -28.94 -1.46 10.12
N ILE A 56 -28.58 -0.30 9.57
CA ILE A 56 -27.27 -0.13 8.95
C ILE A 56 -26.27 -0.37 10.08
N SER A 57 -25.47 -1.43 10.01
CA SER A 57 -24.41 -1.70 10.99
C SER A 57 -23.57 -0.43 11.19
N MET A 58 -23.20 -0.12 12.43
CA MET A 58 -22.37 1.04 12.77
C MET A 58 -21.10 1.11 11.91
N GLU A 59 -20.56 -0.05 11.50
CA GLU A 59 -19.39 -0.18 10.62
C GLU A 59 -19.67 0.29 9.19
N THR A 60 -20.84 -0.05 8.64
CA THR A 60 -21.26 0.39 7.31
C THR A 60 -21.49 1.90 7.30
N GLN A 61 -22.03 2.44 8.39
CA GLN A 61 -22.33 3.87 8.45
C GLN A 61 -21.08 4.72 8.65
N ALA A 62 -20.07 4.24 9.38
CA ALA A 62 -18.80 4.94 9.53
C ALA A 62 -18.06 5.09 8.20
N ARG A 63 -18.21 4.12 7.29
CA ARG A 63 -17.65 4.15 5.93
C ARG A 63 -18.30 5.20 5.00
N THR A 64 -19.45 5.75 5.37
CA THR A 64 -20.21 6.73 4.57
C THR A 64 -20.02 8.18 5.01
N VAL A 65 -19.31 8.41 6.10
CA VAL A 65 -19.06 9.75 6.64
C VAL A 65 -18.12 10.51 5.70
N THR A 66 -18.30 11.83 5.58
CA THR A 66 -17.39 12.64 4.76
C THR A 66 -15.96 12.50 5.27
N TRP A 67 -15.03 12.13 4.39
CA TRP A 67 -13.66 11.78 4.79
C TRP A 67 -12.93 12.93 5.49
N ARG A 68 -13.21 14.18 5.11
CA ARG A 68 -12.62 15.37 5.74
C ARG A 68 -13.02 15.50 7.21
N TYR A 69 -14.29 15.25 7.50
CA TYR A 69 -14.80 15.26 8.87
C TYR A 69 -14.20 14.13 9.69
N ALA A 70 -14.15 12.92 9.15
CA ALA A 70 -13.53 11.79 9.81
C ALA A 70 -12.04 12.06 10.11
N LYS A 71 -11.26 12.48 9.11
CA LYS A 71 -9.86 12.86 9.27
C LYS A 71 -9.67 13.93 10.34
N GLY A 72 -10.43 15.02 10.25
CA GLY A 72 -10.30 16.12 11.20
C GLY A 72 -10.64 15.72 12.64
N ARG A 73 -11.58 14.77 12.85
CA ARG A 73 -11.85 14.23 14.19
C ARG A 73 -10.68 13.42 14.75
N VAL A 74 -10.02 12.60 13.91
CA VAL A 74 -8.83 11.86 14.31
C VAL A 74 -7.70 12.82 14.68
N GLU A 75 -7.47 13.86 13.87
CA GLU A 75 -6.42 14.86 14.12
C GLU A 75 -6.68 15.68 15.38
N VAL A 76 -7.94 16.10 15.61
CA VAL A 76 -8.31 16.79 16.85
C VAL A 76 -8.18 15.87 18.06
N LEU A 77 -8.55 14.59 17.94
CA LEU A 77 -8.37 13.62 19.03
C LEU A 77 -6.90 13.41 19.36
N GLN A 78 -6.03 13.29 18.35
CA GLN A 78 -4.59 13.19 18.56
C GLN A 78 -4.05 14.42 19.30
N ALA A 79 -4.35 15.63 18.82
CA ALA A 79 -3.90 16.86 19.48
C ALA A 79 -4.50 17.03 20.88
N PHE A 80 -5.72 16.54 21.11
CA PHE A 80 -6.34 16.55 22.43
C PHE A 80 -5.60 15.64 23.41
N LEU A 81 -5.14 14.46 22.97
CA LEU A 81 -4.38 13.51 23.78
C LEU A 81 -2.95 13.97 24.09
N GLU A 82 -2.41 14.95 23.36
CA GLU A 82 -1.13 15.60 23.70
C GLU A 82 -1.27 16.59 24.87
N VAL A 83 -2.48 17.12 25.10
CA VAL A 83 -2.78 18.13 26.14
C VAL A 83 -3.44 17.49 27.37
N VAL A 84 -3.92 16.26 27.25
CA VAL A 84 -4.76 15.61 28.26
C VAL A 84 -4.20 14.23 28.63
N ASP A 85 -3.84 14.09 29.91
CA ASP A 85 -3.50 12.80 30.49
C ASP A 85 -4.70 11.83 30.47
N LEU A 86 -4.43 10.56 30.15
CA LEU A 86 -5.41 9.47 30.28
C LEU A 86 -5.76 9.19 31.75
N GLY A 87 -7.00 8.76 31.99
CA GLY A 87 -7.45 8.37 33.35
C GLY A 87 -8.74 9.04 33.82
N THR A 88 -9.34 9.91 33.00
CA THR A 88 -10.73 10.37 33.24
C THR A 88 -11.72 9.29 32.77
N ALA A 89 -12.87 9.16 33.45
CA ALA A 89 -13.85 8.09 33.23
C ALA A 89 -14.32 7.89 31.77
N HIS A 90 -14.09 8.86 30.89
CA HIS A 90 -14.51 8.85 29.48
C HIS A 90 -13.35 8.77 28.49
N MET A 91 -12.09 8.78 28.94
CA MET A 91 -10.89 8.76 28.11
C MET A 91 -10.01 7.57 28.50
N THR A 92 -10.47 6.37 28.14
CA THR A 92 -9.76 5.12 28.38
C THR A 92 -9.25 4.53 27.07
N ILE A 93 -8.13 3.79 27.13
CA ILE A 93 -7.51 3.16 25.94
C ILE A 93 -8.53 2.32 25.14
N PRO A 94 -9.38 1.46 25.76
CA PRO A 94 -10.36 0.68 25.00
C PRO A 94 -11.36 1.54 24.24
N LYS A 95 -11.82 2.66 24.82
CA LYS A 95 -12.80 3.53 24.17
C LYS A 95 -12.18 4.35 23.03
N ILE A 96 -10.93 4.76 23.19
CA ILE A 96 -10.15 5.39 22.12
C ILE A 96 -9.94 4.39 20.98
N MET A 97 -9.54 3.15 21.31
CA MET A 97 -9.33 2.10 20.33
C MET A 97 -10.61 1.72 19.58
N GLU A 98 -11.78 1.70 20.23
CA GLU A 98 -13.07 1.51 19.54
C GLU A 98 -13.28 2.56 18.43
N PHE A 99 -13.02 3.84 18.72
CA PHE A 99 -13.10 4.92 17.73
C PHE A 99 -12.05 4.78 16.62
N VAL A 100 -10.82 4.41 16.98
CA VAL A 100 -9.71 4.20 16.04
C VAL A 100 -10.00 3.03 15.11
N ASN A 101 -10.50 1.91 15.62
CA ASN A 101 -10.85 0.72 14.84
C ASN A 101 -11.88 1.00 13.75
N ILE A 102 -12.89 1.82 14.09
CA ILE A 102 -13.88 2.31 13.13
C ILE A 102 -13.19 3.17 12.05
N SER A 103 -12.25 4.02 12.43
CA SER A 103 -11.51 4.91 11.53
C SER A 103 -10.51 4.16 10.64
N LEU A 104 -9.88 3.09 11.14
CA LEU A 104 -8.97 2.22 10.38
C LEU A 104 -9.71 1.45 9.26
N GLN A 105 -11.00 1.18 9.45
CA GLN A 105 -11.85 0.52 8.45
C GLN A 105 -12.56 1.49 7.49
N HIS A 106 -12.21 2.78 7.53
CA HIS A 106 -12.83 3.80 6.68
C HIS A 106 -12.45 3.61 5.19
N ASN A 107 -13.37 3.95 4.28
CA ASN A 107 -13.18 3.78 2.83
C ASN A 107 -12.01 4.62 2.27
N HIS A 108 -11.84 5.83 2.79
CA HIS A 108 -10.85 6.79 2.32
C HIS A 108 -9.46 6.60 2.95
N ALA A 109 -8.42 6.51 2.13
CA ALA A 109 -7.03 6.24 2.56
C ALA A 109 -6.50 7.25 3.61
N LYS A 110 -6.66 8.56 3.38
CA LYS A 110 -6.21 9.60 4.32
C LYS A 110 -6.79 9.48 5.74
N VAL A 111 -7.98 8.90 5.90
CA VAL A 111 -8.58 8.68 7.22
C VAL A 111 -7.90 7.49 7.89
N ARG A 112 -7.65 6.41 7.14
CA ARG A 112 -6.92 5.24 7.64
C ARG A 112 -5.49 5.58 8.03
N GLU A 113 -4.82 6.42 7.24
CA GLU A 113 -3.47 6.91 7.55
C GLU A 113 -3.44 7.75 8.84
N ALA A 114 -4.37 8.70 8.99
CA ALA A 114 -4.48 9.48 10.23
C ALA A 114 -4.78 8.58 11.44
N ALA A 115 -5.66 7.58 11.27
CA ALA A 115 -5.98 6.62 12.33
C ALA A 115 -4.77 5.73 12.69
N ALA A 116 -4.01 5.27 11.69
CA ALA A 116 -2.77 4.53 11.89
C ALA A 116 -1.72 5.36 12.66
N GLN A 117 -1.56 6.64 12.29
CA GLN A 117 -0.67 7.55 13.02
C GLN A 117 -1.10 7.73 14.48
N LEU A 118 -2.41 7.84 14.74
CA LEU A 118 -2.93 7.89 16.10
C LEU A 118 -2.68 6.58 16.86
N THR A 119 -2.86 5.41 16.25
CA THR A 119 -2.50 4.11 16.86
C THR A 119 -1.02 4.07 17.24
N VAL A 120 -0.14 4.48 16.33
CA VAL A 120 1.31 4.54 16.55
C VAL A 120 1.65 5.52 17.68
N TYR A 121 1.00 6.69 17.73
CA TYR A 121 1.16 7.64 18.84
C TYR A 121 0.76 7.04 20.18
N LEU A 122 -0.41 6.40 20.26
CA LEU A 122 -0.89 5.75 21.49
C LEU A 122 0.06 4.64 21.95
N TYR A 123 0.56 3.83 21.01
CA TYR A 123 1.53 2.78 21.30
C TYR A 123 2.87 3.35 21.79
N LYS A 124 3.29 4.49 21.23
CA LYS A 124 4.51 5.18 21.67
C LYS A 124 4.39 5.79 23.06
N GLU A 125 3.25 6.41 23.36
CA GLU A 125 3.12 7.15 24.61
C GLU A 125 2.82 6.21 25.80
N TYR A 126 1.92 5.24 25.60
CA TYR A 126 1.45 4.40 26.71
C TYR A 126 2.19 3.06 26.82
N ARG A 127 2.97 2.67 25.80
CA ARG A 127 3.72 1.39 25.74
C ARG A 127 2.87 0.18 26.18
N ASP A 128 1.58 0.24 25.87
CA ASP A 128 0.61 -0.75 26.31
C ASP A 128 0.40 -1.81 25.22
N GLY A 129 0.78 -3.05 25.53
CA GLY A 129 0.58 -4.21 24.67
C GLY A 129 -0.90 -4.47 24.35
N ALA A 130 -1.83 -3.99 25.19
CA ALA A 130 -3.26 -4.11 24.95
C ALA A 130 -3.70 -3.42 23.66
N ILE A 131 -3.01 -2.36 23.21
CA ILE A 131 -3.32 -1.68 21.95
C ILE A 131 -3.19 -2.64 20.76
N ARG A 132 -2.24 -3.57 20.80
CA ARG A 132 -2.04 -4.57 19.74
C ARG A 132 -3.16 -5.61 19.71
N GLU A 133 -3.65 -6.00 20.88
CA GLU A 133 -4.77 -6.94 21.04
C GLU A 133 -6.12 -6.32 20.67
N LEU A 134 -6.26 -5.01 20.88
CA LEU A 134 -7.48 -4.25 20.58
C LEU A 134 -7.63 -3.90 19.09
N LEU A 135 -6.61 -4.15 18.25
CA LEU A 135 -6.72 -3.92 16.80
C LEU A 135 -7.69 -4.93 16.17
N PRO A 136 -8.39 -4.55 15.08
CA PRO A 136 -9.42 -5.40 14.46
C PRO A 136 -8.84 -6.62 13.74
N VAL A 137 -7.51 -6.68 13.61
CA VAL A 137 -6.76 -7.72 12.91
C VAL A 137 -5.63 -8.13 13.84
N SER A 138 -5.37 -9.43 13.95
CA SER A 138 -4.22 -9.95 14.67
C SER A 138 -2.99 -10.02 13.75
N SER A 139 -1.77 -9.94 14.30
CA SER A 139 -0.55 -10.09 13.47
C SER A 139 -0.42 -11.49 12.86
N SER A 140 -1.10 -12.49 13.43
CA SER A 140 -1.17 -13.86 12.92
C SER A 140 -2.07 -14.02 11.68
N ASP A 141 -2.92 -13.04 11.37
CA ASP A 141 -3.87 -13.16 10.26
C ASP A 141 -3.18 -12.98 8.90
N HIS A 142 -2.78 -14.12 8.29
CA HIS A 142 -2.10 -14.13 6.99
C HIS A 142 -2.89 -13.44 5.86
N ILE A 143 -4.23 -13.44 5.92
CA ILE A 143 -5.07 -12.76 4.93
C ILE A 143 -4.91 -11.23 5.05
N ALA A 144 -4.92 -10.71 6.27
CA ALA A 144 -4.79 -9.28 6.50
C ALA A 144 -3.38 -8.78 6.23
N MET A 145 -2.34 -9.60 6.46
CA MET A 145 -0.95 -9.28 6.14
C MET A 145 -0.65 -9.20 4.63
N LYS A 146 -1.55 -9.70 3.76
CA LYS A 146 -1.49 -9.44 2.32
C LYS A 146 -1.80 -7.96 2.00
N ASN A 147 -2.57 -7.29 2.84
CA ASN A 147 -2.87 -5.87 2.68
C ASN A 147 -1.65 -5.02 3.09
N ILE A 148 -1.20 -4.16 2.18
CA ILE A 148 -0.05 -3.27 2.38
C ILE A 148 -0.26 -2.35 3.59
N PHE A 149 -1.49 -1.89 3.82
CA PHE A 149 -1.83 -1.00 4.93
C PHE A 149 -1.54 -1.67 6.29
N TRP A 150 -2.12 -2.84 6.53
CA TRP A 150 -1.94 -3.58 7.79
C TRP A 150 -0.48 -3.97 8.00
N ARG A 151 0.20 -4.46 6.95
CA ARG A 151 1.62 -4.78 7.01
C ARG A 151 2.48 -3.58 7.41
N THR A 152 2.19 -2.40 6.86
CA THR A 152 2.94 -1.17 7.18
C THR A 152 2.67 -0.72 8.61
N LEU A 153 1.42 -0.78 9.07
CA LEU A 153 1.06 -0.44 10.45
C LEU A 153 1.76 -1.36 11.46
N PHE A 154 1.68 -2.69 11.27
CA PHE A 154 2.36 -3.62 12.18
C PHE A 154 3.89 -3.46 12.15
N HIS A 155 4.48 -3.21 10.99
CA HIS A 155 5.91 -2.90 10.92
C HIS A 155 6.27 -1.65 11.73
N GLN A 156 5.45 -0.60 11.71
CA GLN A 156 5.68 0.61 12.52
C GLN A 156 5.56 0.32 14.02
N LEU A 157 4.71 -0.62 14.43
CA LEU A 157 4.59 -1.06 15.82
C LEU A 157 5.80 -1.92 16.24
N ASP A 158 6.19 -2.89 15.42
CA ASP A 158 7.35 -3.75 15.67
C ASP A 158 8.66 -2.92 15.72
N GLU A 159 8.77 -1.87 14.90
CA GLU A 159 9.87 -0.90 14.94
C GLU A 159 9.97 -0.17 16.29
N ILE A 160 8.84 0.13 16.93
CA ILE A 160 8.80 0.74 18.27
C ILE A 160 9.24 -0.25 19.35
N ASP A 161 8.87 -1.51 19.21
CA ASP A 161 9.28 -2.59 20.13
C ASP A 161 10.77 -2.93 20.00
N GLY A 162 11.47 -2.37 19.01
CA GLY A 162 12.84 -2.74 18.68
C GLY A 162 12.95 -4.15 18.09
N VAL A 163 11.81 -4.80 17.82
CA VAL A 163 11.74 -6.06 17.08
C VAL A 163 11.84 -5.67 15.62
N VAL A 164 13.08 -5.47 15.15
CA VAL A 164 13.33 -5.25 13.73
C VAL A 164 13.06 -6.57 13.01
N HIS A 165 11.79 -6.84 12.70
CA HIS A 165 11.42 -7.92 11.80
C HIS A 165 11.79 -7.43 10.41
N ILE A 166 13.00 -7.74 9.97
CA ILE A 166 13.46 -7.47 8.61
C ILE A 166 12.73 -8.46 7.70
N ALA A 167 11.42 -8.26 7.51
CA ALA A 167 10.53 -9.12 6.73
C ALA A 167 10.92 -9.18 5.24
N GLY A 168 11.82 -8.29 4.82
CA GLY A 168 12.52 -8.36 3.54
C GLY A 168 13.78 -9.24 3.55
N GLN A 169 14.52 -9.37 4.65
CA GLN A 169 15.74 -10.18 4.65
C GLN A 169 15.44 -11.65 4.48
N GLU A 170 14.47 -12.24 5.19
CA GLU A 170 14.26 -13.68 5.05
C GLU A 170 13.83 -14.10 3.63
N SER A 171 13.04 -13.26 2.95
CA SER A 171 12.61 -13.51 1.58
C SER A 171 13.73 -13.24 0.56
N PHE A 172 14.52 -12.17 0.74
CA PHE A 172 15.70 -11.89 -0.07
C PHE A 172 16.84 -12.88 0.16
N GLU A 173 17.04 -13.36 1.38
CA GLU A 173 18.08 -14.31 1.80
C GLU A 173 17.74 -15.72 1.31
N LYS A 174 16.47 -16.13 1.39
CA LYS A 174 15.99 -17.36 0.73
C LYS A 174 16.13 -17.27 -0.79
N ALA A 175 15.78 -16.14 -1.40
CA ALA A 175 15.96 -15.93 -2.84
C ALA A 175 17.44 -15.91 -3.25
N LYS A 176 18.33 -15.30 -2.45
CA LYS A 176 19.78 -15.27 -2.66
C LYS A 176 20.40 -16.66 -2.53
N LYS A 177 20.02 -17.41 -1.50
CA LYS A 177 20.47 -18.79 -1.25
C LYS A 177 19.98 -19.75 -2.34
N MET A 178 18.77 -19.56 -2.87
CA MET A 178 18.26 -20.34 -4.00
C MET A 178 19.01 -20.01 -5.31
N LYS A 179 19.25 -18.72 -5.59
CA LYS A 179 20.07 -18.29 -6.74
C LYS A 179 21.51 -18.83 -6.64
N GLN A 180 22.09 -18.85 -5.44
CA GLN A 180 23.46 -19.34 -5.23
C GLN A 180 23.58 -20.86 -5.35
N LYS A 181 22.59 -21.63 -4.87
CA LYS A 181 22.52 -23.08 -5.14
C LYS A 181 22.41 -23.37 -6.64
N ARG A 182 21.58 -22.61 -7.36
CA ARG A 182 21.43 -22.76 -8.81
C ARG A 182 22.74 -22.46 -9.54
N LEU A 183 23.44 -21.38 -9.18
CA LEU A 183 24.77 -21.07 -9.73
C LEU A 183 25.80 -22.16 -9.44
N ASN A 184 25.81 -22.73 -8.24
CA ASN A 184 26.74 -23.82 -7.90
C ASN A 184 26.44 -25.10 -8.68
N ASN A 185 25.17 -25.45 -8.88
CA ASN A 185 24.79 -26.57 -9.75
C ASN A 185 25.21 -26.34 -11.20
N LEU A 186 24.94 -25.14 -11.75
CA LEU A 186 25.35 -24.81 -13.12
C LEU A 186 26.88 -24.86 -13.29
N LYS A 187 27.65 -24.41 -12.30
CA LYS A 187 29.11 -24.53 -12.31
C LYS A 187 29.57 -25.98 -12.31
N GLY A 188 28.94 -26.84 -11.49
CA GLY A 188 29.24 -28.27 -11.47
C GLY A 188 28.94 -28.97 -12.79
N GLU A 189 27.84 -28.61 -13.45
CA GLU A 189 27.49 -29.13 -14.79
C GLU A 189 28.49 -28.67 -15.86
N LEU A 190 28.92 -27.39 -15.81
CA LEU A 190 29.93 -26.85 -16.71
C LEU A 190 31.30 -27.51 -16.52
N ASP A 191 31.72 -27.77 -15.28
CA ASP A 191 32.99 -28.44 -14.97
C ASP A 191 32.97 -29.92 -15.35
N ALA A 192 31.81 -30.58 -15.23
CA ALA A 192 31.61 -31.94 -15.73
C ALA A 192 31.71 -31.99 -17.26
N LEU A 193 31.06 -31.07 -17.97
CA LEU A 193 31.17 -30.94 -19.43
C LEU A 193 32.59 -30.59 -19.88
N ARG A 194 33.28 -29.72 -19.13
CA ARG A 194 34.69 -29.36 -19.40
C ARG A 194 35.62 -30.56 -19.23
N SER A 195 35.42 -31.36 -18.18
CA SER A 195 36.20 -32.58 -17.94
C SER A 195 35.91 -33.65 -18.99
N LEU A 196 34.64 -33.77 -19.41
CA LEU A 196 34.24 -34.66 -20.49
C LEU A 196 34.91 -34.24 -21.82
N ALA A 197 34.86 -32.96 -22.16
CA ALA A 197 35.49 -32.40 -23.37
C ALA A 197 37.03 -32.52 -23.36
N GLN A 198 37.67 -32.41 -22.19
CA GLN A 198 39.10 -32.65 -22.03
C GLN A 198 39.47 -34.13 -22.15
N ALA A 199 38.57 -35.04 -21.73
CA ALA A 199 38.75 -36.48 -21.91
C ALA A 199 38.50 -36.94 -23.35
N THR A 200 37.66 -36.25 -24.13
CA THR A 200 37.43 -36.55 -25.55
C THR A 200 38.39 -35.87 -26.52
N GLY A 201 39.32 -35.02 -26.08
CA GLY A 201 40.46 -34.60 -26.91
C GLY A 201 40.13 -33.96 -28.26
N GLN A 202 39.05 -33.17 -28.35
CA GLN A 202 38.74 -32.39 -29.56
C GLN A 202 38.88 -30.88 -29.28
N LEU A 203 39.93 -30.28 -29.83
CA LEU A 203 39.99 -28.84 -30.13
C LEU A 203 39.06 -28.55 -31.32
N PRO A 204 38.18 -27.53 -31.28
CA PRO A 204 37.43 -27.14 -32.47
C PRO A 204 38.29 -26.19 -33.30
N ALA A 205 38.64 -26.62 -34.51
CA ALA A 205 39.11 -25.79 -35.61
C ALA A 205 38.17 -25.97 -36.81
N SER A 206 37.94 -24.87 -37.54
CA SER A 206 37.21 -24.73 -38.83
C SER A 206 35.71 -25.07 -38.82
N GLU A 207 34.82 -24.10 -39.05
CA GLU A 207 34.37 -23.52 -40.35
C GLU A 207 33.33 -24.40 -41.09
N ASP A 208 32.16 -23.77 -41.30
CA ASP A 208 31.10 -23.96 -42.30
C ASP A 208 30.40 -25.33 -42.50
N SER A 209 29.10 -25.39 -42.12
CA SER A 209 27.95 -25.68 -43.01
C SER A 209 26.67 -26.06 -42.23
N GLU A 210 25.65 -25.19 -42.32
CA GLU A 210 24.21 -25.42 -42.62
C GLU A 210 23.71 -26.90 -42.72
N GLU A 211 22.53 -27.37 -42.29
CA GLU A 211 21.18 -26.81 -42.09
C GLU A 211 20.25 -27.78 -41.27
N ILE A 212 19.31 -27.20 -40.51
CA ILE A 212 17.88 -27.58 -40.25
C ILE A 212 17.50 -28.97 -39.65
N ALA A 213 16.93 -28.97 -38.43
CA ALA A 213 15.50 -29.28 -38.19
C ALA A 213 15.07 -29.10 -36.72
N THR A 214 14.02 -28.27 -36.56
CA THR A 214 13.16 -28.00 -35.39
C THR A 214 12.73 -29.26 -34.60
N VAL A 215 12.50 -29.23 -33.28
CA VAL A 215 11.22 -28.81 -32.65
C VAL A 215 11.36 -28.61 -31.12
N THR A 216 11.09 -27.36 -30.69
CA THR A 216 10.49 -26.83 -29.44
C THR A 216 10.95 -27.22 -28.01
N ALA A 217 11.44 -26.21 -27.28
CA ALA A 217 10.89 -25.80 -25.98
C ALA A 217 11.14 -24.29 -25.76
N GLN A 218 10.07 -23.51 -25.71
CA GLN A 218 10.08 -22.04 -25.78
C GLN A 218 10.59 -21.41 -24.47
N THR A 219 11.74 -20.75 -24.53
CA THR A 219 12.07 -19.59 -23.67
C THR A 219 12.62 -18.51 -24.59
N ARG A 220 11.80 -17.50 -24.91
CA ARG A 220 12.22 -16.38 -25.77
C ARG A 220 13.20 -15.51 -24.98
N VAL A 221 14.48 -15.77 -25.15
CA VAL A 221 15.51 -14.76 -24.95
C VAL A 221 15.28 -13.72 -26.05
N ILE A 222 14.82 -12.54 -25.67
CA ILE A 222 14.65 -11.44 -26.62
C ILE A 222 16.04 -10.84 -26.79
N ASP A 223 16.66 -11.08 -27.94
CA ASP A 223 17.91 -10.41 -28.32
C ASP A 223 17.69 -8.89 -28.26
N SER A 224 18.59 -8.19 -27.58
CA SER A 224 18.47 -6.74 -27.32
C SER A 224 18.39 -5.92 -28.61
N ALA A 225 18.95 -6.43 -29.71
CA ALA A 225 18.89 -5.82 -31.04
C ALA A 225 17.48 -5.84 -31.65
N THR A 226 16.65 -6.83 -31.34
CA THR A 226 15.29 -6.96 -31.89
C THR A 226 14.30 -6.00 -31.24
N ILE A 227 14.61 -5.55 -30.01
CA ILE A 227 13.81 -4.55 -29.27
C ILE A 227 13.96 -3.17 -29.93
N GLU A 228 15.15 -2.83 -30.42
CA GLU A 228 15.44 -1.53 -31.04
C GLU A 228 14.83 -1.40 -32.45
N GLN A 229 14.52 -2.52 -33.11
CA GLN A 229 13.92 -2.55 -34.45
C GLN A 229 12.39 -2.76 -34.43
N THR A 230 11.75 -2.67 -33.27
CA THR A 230 10.31 -2.95 -33.11
C THR A 230 9.61 -1.75 -32.49
N CYS A 231 8.56 -1.25 -33.15
CA CYS A 231 7.73 -0.19 -32.61
C CYS A 231 7.01 -0.64 -31.32
N PRO A 232 7.18 0.06 -30.18
CA PRO A 232 6.58 -0.34 -28.89
C PRO A 232 5.04 -0.36 -28.90
N PHE A 233 4.41 0.41 -29.78
CA PHE A 233 2.95 0.59 -29.81
C PHE A 233 2.26 -0.44 -30.71
N CYS A 234 2.63 -0.49 -31.99
CA CYS A 234 1.98 -1.36 -32.97
C CYS A 234 2.68 -2.72 -33.15
N LYS A 235 3.88 -2.89 -32.57
CA LYS A 235 4.71 -4.11 -32.64
C LYS A 235 5.12 -4.51 -34.05
N SER A 236 5.01 -3.61 -35.03
CA SER A 236 5.62 -3.80 -36.34
C SER A 236 7.14 -3.71 -36.21
N SER A 237 7.87 -4.64 -36.81
CA SER A 237 9.33 -4.60 -36.89
C SER A 237 9.75 -4.22 -38.30
N ARG A 238 10.64 -3.24 -38.41
CA ARG A 238 11.28 -2.82 -39.66
C ARG A 238 12.77 -2.61 -39.40
N PRO A 239 13.67 -3.04 -40.30
CA PRO A 239 15.12 -2.87 -40.12
C PRO A 239 15.54 -1.40 -40.06
N GLU A 240 14.76 -0.51 -40.68
CA GLU A 240 14.97 0.94 -40.70
C GLU A 240 14.73 1.62 -39.33
N PHE A 241 14.04 0.96 -38.40
CA PHE A 241 13.76 1.50 -37.05
C PHE A 241 14.99 1.61 -36.15
N ASN A 242 16.12 1.03 -36.56
CA ASN A 242 17.40 1.22 -35.89
C ASN A 242 17.84 2.70 -35.86
N VAL A 243 17.34 3.52 -36.79
CA VAL A 243 17.59 4.97 -36.78
C VAL A 243 16.38 5.70 -36.19
N LYS A 244 16.63 6.47 -35.12
CA LYS A 244 15.58 7.22 -34.39
C LYS A 244 14.69 8.08 -35.30
N ALA A 245 15.24 8.68 -36.34
CA ALA A 245 14.50 9.52 -37.29
C ALA A 245 13.38 8.73 -38.03
N HIS A 246 13.66 7.49 -38.44
CA HIS A 246 12.66 6.63 -39.12
C HIS A 246 11.62 6.07 -38.14
N MET A 247 11.98 5.89 -36.86
CA MET A 247 11.02 5.59 -35.79
C MET A 247 10.06 6.76 -35.54
N ASP A 248 10.58 8.00 -35.49
CA ASP A 248 9.78 9.21 -35.28
C ASP A 248 8.82 9.45 -36.48
N GLU A 249 9.27 9.17 -37.70
CA GLU A 249 8.43 9.22 -38.91
C GLU A 249 7.28 8.20 -38.85
N HIS A 250 7.57 6.96 -38.43
CA HIS A 250 6.53 5.96 -38.22
C HIS A 250 5.50 6.40 -37.15
N TYR A 251 5.94 7.01 -36.04
CA TYR A 251 5.03 7.53 -35.03
C TYR A 251 4.09 8.62 -35.55
N ALA A 252 4.60 9.52 -36.40
CA ALA A 252 3.82 10.65 -36.91
C ALA A 252 2.85 10.26 -38.03
N ALA A 253 3.23 9.33 -38.91
CA ALA A 253 2.52 9.10 -40.17
C ALA A 253 1.86 7.72 -40.32
N GLU A 254 2.35 6.69 -39.62
CA GLU A 254 1.97 5.30 -39.94
C GLU A 254 1.49 4.47 -38.75
N CYS A 255 1.80 4.86 -37.50
CA CYS A 255 1.50 4.03 -36.35
C CYS A 255 -0.02 4.04 -36.04
N PRO A 256 -0.75 2.93 -36.24
CA PRO A 256 -2.21 2.90 -36.07
C PRO A 256 -2.67 3.11 -34.62
N MET A 257 -1.74 3.00 -33.67
CA MET A 257 -1.99 3.25 -32.24
C MET A 257 -1.77 4.71 -31.85
N LEU A 258 -1.12 5.52 -32.69
CA LEU A 258 -0.82 6.95 -32.44
C LEU A 258 -1.52 7.88 -33.44
N LEU A 259 -1.92 7.36 -34.60
CA LEU A 259 -2.70 8.11 -35.57
C LEU A 259 -4.13 8.31 -35.06
N GLN A 260 -4.59 9.57 -35.11
CA GLN A 260 -5.93 9.92 -34.70
C GLN A 260 -6.98 9.19 -35.56
N CYS A 261 -7.86 8.45 -34.91
CA CYS A 261 -8.91 7.71 -35.57
C CYS A 261 -9.95 8.67 -36.16
N LYS A 262 -10.12 8.63 -37.49
CA LYS A 262 -11.10 9.48 -38.21
C LYS A 262 -12.57 9.24 -37.80
N LYS A 263 -12.87 8.18 -37.04
CA LYS A 263 -14.22 7.84 -36.57
C LYS A 263 -14.54 8.30 -35.14
N CYS A 264 -13.56 8.30 -34.24
CA CYS A 264 -13.77 8.65 -32.84
C CYS A 264 -12.87 9.79 -32.33
N THR A 265 -12.03 10.37 -33.20
CA THR A 265 -11.13 11.50 -32.91
C THR A 265 -10.16 11.26 -31.74
N GLN A 266 -10.00 10.01 -31.30
CA GLN A 266 -8.98 9.56 -30.35
C GLN A 266 -7.71 9.17 -31.07
#